data_AF-A0A5C1AI58-F1
#
_entry.id   AF-A0A5C1AI58-F1
#
_cell.length_a   1.000
_cell.length_b   1.000
_cell.length_c   1.000
_cell.angle_alpha   90.00
_cell.angle_beta   90.00
_cell.angle_gamma   90.00
#
_symmetry.space_group_name_H-M   'P 1'
#
loop_
_entity.id
_entity.type
_entity.pdbx_description
1 polymer ?
#
loop_
_entity_poly.entity_id
_entity_poly.type
_entity_poly.pdbx_seq_one_letter_code
_entity_poly.pdbx_strand_id
1 'polypeptide(L)'
;MESLSDQGLIDEFGQLAGWTVSVLLRGASLYGEALRRGITLRLDSTLWRDVLPRISAGTLSPRAAVAYAGQPGLLKRLASLPFDVQDHFAAGGRVSVIPAVGAAPTEMGLCELYDAGLAATVINGGRLVDLDAQRASLAAKAKYARGAASHATTAAPVAAGLPTDADIGSLAAFLGDAMRTGNIDRPTPLWIAERVVVWMRGRAGG
;
A
#
# COMPACT_ATOMS: atom_id res chain seq x y z
N MET A 1 32.34 13.77 -24.04
CA MET A 1 30.87 13.69 -23.99
C MET A 1 30.34 15.03 -24.46
N GLU A 2 29.65 15.07 -25.60
CA GLU A 2 28.90 16.27 -25.99
C GLU A 2 27.90 16.62 -24.89
N SER A 3 27.81 17.90 -24.51
CA SER A 3 26.79 18.35 -23.58
C SER A 3 25.44 18.36 -24.29
N LEU A 4 24.56 17.43 -23.92
CA LEU A 4 23.17 17.42 -24.37
C LEU A 4 22.46 18.68 -23.91
N SER A 5 21.55 19.20 -24.74
CA SER A 5 20.58 20.20 -24.30
C SER A 5 19.56 19.57 -23.34
N ASP A 6 18.89 20.38 -22.52
CA ASP A 6 17.84 19.88 -21.62
C ASP A 6 16.78 19.07 -22.37
N GLN A 7 16.38 19.52 -23.56
CA GLN A 7 15.45 18.77 -24.41
C GLN A 7 16.06 17.46 -24.94
N GLY A 8 17.34 17.47 -25.35
CA GLY A 8 18.02 16.26 -25.79
C GLY A 8 18.15 15.22 -24.68
N LEU A 9 18.37 15.66 -23.44
CA LEU A 9 18.38 14.80 -22.25
C LEU A 9 17.00 14.20 -22.00
N ILE A 10 15.93 15.00 -22.06
CA ILE A 10 14.56 14.52 -21.90
C ILE A 10 14.22 13.47 -22.97
N ASP A 11 14.57 13.73 -24.23
CA ASP A 11 14.28 12.84 -25.34
C ASP A 11 15.04 11.51 -25.22
N GLU A 12 16.32 11.56 -24.84
CA GLU A 12 17.14 10.36 -24.64
C GLU A 12 16.65 9.52 -23.46
N PHE A 13 16.29 10.16 -22.34
CA PHE A 13 15.64 9.45 -21.22
C PHE A 13 14.29 8.85 -21.62
N GLY A 14 13.50 9.54 -22.45
CA GLY A 14 12.25 9.03 -23.01
C GLY A 14 12.46 7.77 -23.84
N GLN A 15 13.53 7.71 -24.64
CA GLN A 15 13.88 6.52 -25.43
C GLN A 15 14.28 5.34 -24.53
N LEU A 16 15.10 5.58 -23.50
CA LEU A 16 15.48 4.56 -22.52
C LEU A 16 14.27 3.99 -21.78
N ALA A 17 13.31 4.85 -21.41
CA ALA A 17 12.04 4.42 -20.83
C ALA A 17 11.23 3.54 -21.81
N GLY A 18 11.18 3.92 -23.10
CA GLY A 18 10.53 3.14 -24.15
C GLY A 18 11.13 1.75 -24.35
N TRP A 19 12.46 1.63 -24.32
CA TRP A 19 13.14 0.33 -24.36
C TRP A 19 12.82 -0.50 -23.12
N THR A 20 12.81 0.11 -21.94
CA THR A 20 12.46 -0.58 -20.69
C THR A 20 11.04 -1.16 -20.75
N VAL A 21 10.07 -0.39 -21.25
CA VAL A 21 8.69 -0.87 -21.50
C VAL A 21 8.68 -2.09 -22.44
N SER A 22 9.43 -2.02 -23.54
CA SER A 22 9.49 -3.11 -24.53
C SER A 22 10.11 -4.38 -23.93
N VAL A 23 11.16 -4.22 -23.12
CA VAL A 23 11.83 -5.30 -22.39
C VAL A 23 10.89 -5.92 -21.35
N LEU A 24 10.11 -5.12 -20.61
CA LEU A 24 9.11 -5.62 -19.66
C LEU A 24 8.00 -6.41 -20.35
N LEU A 25 7.48 -5.93 -21.48
CA LEU A 25 6.48 -6.63 -22.27
C LEU A 25 7.00 -7.99 -22.76
N ARG A 26 8.22 -8.00 -23.32
CA ARG A 26 8.84 -9.25 -23.78
C ARG A 26 9.09 -10.21 -22.60
N GLY A 27 9.60 -9.70 -21.49
CA GLY A 27 9.83 -10.49 -20.28
C GLY A 27 8.54 -11.09 -19.72
N ALA A 28 7.45 -10.33 -19.69
CA ALA A 28 6.15 -10.80 -19.25
C ALA A 28 5.58 -11.90 -20.16
N SER A 29 5.72 -11.73 -21.47
CA SER A 29 5.33 -12.76 -22.45
C SER A 29 6.12 -14.07 -22.25
N LEU A 30 7.44 -13.99 -22.07
CA LEU A 30 8.29 -15.15 -21.79
C LEU A 30 7.97 -15.79 -20.44
N TYR A 31 7.68 -14.98 -19.42
CA TYR A 31 7.26 -15.46 -18.11
C TYR A 31 5.94 -16.24 -18.18
N GLY A 32 4.92 -15.69 -18.87
CA GLY A 32 3.66 -16.38 -19.09
C GLY A 32 3.82 -17.70 -19.89
N GLU A 33 4.72 -17.73 -20.87
CA GLU A 33 5.08 -18.96 -21.59
C GLU A 33 5.77 -19.99 -20.69
N ALA A 34 6.68 -19.57 -19.82
CA ALA A 34 7.35 -20.45 -18.89
C ALA A 34 6.36 -21.09 -17.90
N LEU A 35 5.44 -20.30 -17.33
CA LEU A 35 4.34 -20.80 -16.50
C LEU A 35 3.44 -21.77 -17.28
N ARG A 36 3.11 -21.41 -18.53
CA ARG A 36 2.62 -22.27 -19.63
C ARG A 36 3.13 -23.72 -19.53
N ARG A 37 4.45 -23.81 -19.56
CA ARG A 37 5.20 -25.06 -19.73
C ARG A 37 5.59 -25.72 -18.40
N GLY A 38 5.18 -25.17 -17.26
CA GLY A 38 5.64 -25.63 -15.95
C GLY A 38 7.13 -25.38 -15.68
N ILE A 39 7.73 -24.41 -16.37
CA ILE A 39 9.14 -24.03 -16.18
C ILE A 39 9.22 -22.97 -15.08
N THR A 40 9.99 -23.26 -14.04
CA THR A 40 10.28 -22.30 -12.97
C THR A 40 11.41 -21.37 -13.38
N LEU A 41 11.11 -20.10 -13.61
CA LEU A 41 12.12 -19.06 -13.84
C LEU A 41 12.64 -18.53 -12.50
N ARG A 42 13.97 -18.46 -12.37
CA ARG A 42 14.61 -17.78 -11.25
C ARG A 42 14.75 -16.30 -11.59
N LEU A 43 14.07 -15.45 -10.82
CA LEU A 43 14.12 -14.00 -10.96
C LEU A 43 14.87 -13.42 -9.74
N ASP A 44 16.14 -13.07 -9.93
CA ASP A 44 16.98 -12.61 -8.82
C ASP A 44 16.60 -11.19 -8.35
N SER A 45 16.07 -10.36 -9.25
CA SER A 45 15.57 -9.02 -8.89
C SER A 45 14.17 -9.07 -8.27
N THR A 46 14.01 -8.41 -7.13
CA THR A 46 12.71 -8.19 -6.45
C THR A 46 11.73 -7.43 -7.35
N LEU A 47 12.21 -6.40 -8.05
CA LEU A 47 11.37 -5.62 -8.97
C LEU A 47 10.79 -6.52 -10.08
N TRP A 48 11.61 -7.38 -10.67
CA TRP A 48 11.16 -8.32 -11.69
C TRP A 48 10.16 -9.35 -11.15
N ARG A 49 10.37 -9.85 -9.93
CA ARG A 49 9.44 -10.77 -9.25
C ARG A 49 8.07 -10.14 -8.98
N ASP A 50 8.03 -8.86 -8.66
CA ASP A 50 6.77 -8.18 -8.32
C ASP A 50 6.01 -7.69 -9.56
N VAL A 51 6.74 -7.31 -10.61
CA VAL A 51 6.18 -6.65 -11.80
C VAL A 51 5.79 -7.67 -12.88
N LEU A 52 6.66 -8.63 -13.22
CA LEU A 52 6.40 -9.55 -14.34
C LEU A 52 5.12 -10.37 -14.20
N PRO A 53 4.80 -10.96 -13.04
CA PRO A 53 3.57 -11.72 -12.90
C PRO A 53 2.34 -10.86 -13.15
N ARG A 54 2.36 -9.59 -12.73
CA ARG A 54 1.23 -8.66 -12.88
C ARG A 54 1.06 -8.19 -14.33
N ILE A 55 2.17 -7.88 -15.02
CA ILE A 55 2.14 -7.54 -16.44
C ILE A 55 1.68 -8.76 -17.25
N SER A 56 2.22 -9.95 -16.97
CA SER A 56 1.83 -11.19 -17.65
C SER A 56 0.37 -11.54 -17.43
N ALA A 57 -0.19 -11.23 -16.27
CA ALA A 57 -1.61 -11.41 -15.95
C ALA A 57 -2.52 -10.30 -16.52
N GLY A 58 -1.95 -9.27 -17.18
CA GLY A 58 -2.72 -8.15 -17.70
C GLY A 58 -3.39 -7.31 -16.61
N THR A 59 -2.76 -7.22 -15.43
CA THR A 59 -3.26 -6.42 -14.29
C THR A 59 -2.46 -5.15 -14.05
N LEU A 60 -1.23 -5.07 -14.56
CA LEU A 60 -0.36 -3.90 -14.43
C LEU A 60 0.13 -3.44 -15.81
N SER A 61 -0.01 -2.14 -16.09
CA SER A 61 0.58 -1.51 -17.26
C SER A 61 2.09 -1.46 -17.15
N PRO A 62 2.84 -1.83 -18.21
CA PRO A 62 4.29 -1.65 -18.26
C PRO A 62 4.72 -0.18 -18.10
N ARG A 63 3.93 0.77 -18.61
CA ARG A 63 4.24 2.21 -18.50
C ARG A 63 4.14 2.65 -17.05
N ALA A 64 3.10 2.22 -16.33
CA ALA A 64 2.97 2.46 -14.91
C ALA A 64 4.09 1.77 -14.10
N ALA A 65 4.50 0.56 -14.48
CA ALA A 65 5.61 -0.13 -13.83
C ALA A 65 6.94 0.63 -13.93
N VAL A 66 7.21 1.28 -15.07
CA VAL A 66 8.40 2.13 -15.25
C VAL A 66 8.26 3.44 -14.49
N ALA A 67 7.12 4.12 -14.61
CA ALA A 67 6.90 5.43 -13.98
C ALA A 67 7.00 5.39 -12.44
N TYR A 68 6.60 4.28 -11.83
CA TYR A 68 6.58 4.10 -10.38
C TYR A 68 7.56 3.02 -9.89
N ALA A 69 8.63 2.80 -10.65
CA ALA A 69 9.71 1.92 -10.25
C ALA A 69 10.28 2.36 -8.89
N GLY A 70 10.33 1.44 -7.91
CA GLY A 70 10.76 1.74 -6.54
C GLY A 70 9.63 1.98 -5.54
N GLN A 71 8.37 2.03 -5.98
CA GLN A 71 7.20 2.16 -5.08
C GLN A 71 6.31 0.91 -5.13
N PRO A 72 6.73 -0.24 -4.55
CA PRO A 72 6.02 -1.51 -4.66
C PRO A 72 4.60 -1.45 -4.06
N GLY A 73 4.43 -0.69 -2.97
CA GLY A 73 3.11 -0.46 -2.37
C GLY A 73 2.15 0.30 -3.29
N LEU A 74 2.67 1.26 -4.06
CA LEU A 74 1.89 2.01 -5.04
C LEU A 74 1.54 1.13 -6.27
N LEU A 75 2.51 0.39 -6.80
CA LEU A 75 2.30 -0.56 -7.90
C LEU A 75 1.24 -1.61 -7.57
N LYS A 76 1.20 -2.10 -6.33
CA LYS A 76 0.16 -3.03 -5.86
C LYS A 76 -1.24 -2.41 -5.91
N ARG A 77 -1.38 -1.11 -5.60
CA ARG A 77 -2.66 -0.39 -5.66
C ARG A 77 -3.05 -0.08 -7.10
N LEU A 78 -2.10 0.36 -7.91
CA LEU A 78 -2.31 0.62 -9.33
C LEU A 78 -2.79 -0.61 -10.08
N ALA A 79 -2.26 -1.79 -9.76
CA ALA A 79 -2.67 -3.04 -10.37
C ALA A 79 -4.16 -3.42 -10.13
N SER A 80 -4.86 -2.69 -9.25
CA SER A 80 -6.32 -2.85 -9.08
C SER A 80 -7.13 -1.94 -10.01
N LEU A 81 -6.54 -0.89 -10.57
CA LEU A 81 -7.22 0.09 -11.42
C LEU A 81 -7.28 -0.39 -12.89
N PRO A 82 -8.23 0.11 -13.70
CA PRO A 82 -8.24 -0.09 -15.14
C PRO A 82 -6.96 0.40 -15.84
N PHE A 83 -6.58 -0.23 -16.96
CA PHE A 83 -5.31 0.06 -17.67
C PHE A 83 -5.21 1.50 -18.17
N ASP A 84 -6.32 2.05 -18.69
CA ASP A 84 -6.43 3.43 -19.14
C ASP A 84 -6.15 4.41 -18.00
N VAL A 85 -6.61 4.10 -16.79
CA VAL A 85 -6.34 4.90 -15.59
C VAL A 85 -4.88 4.76 -15.16
N GLN A 86 -4.31 3.55 -15.21
CA GLN A 86 -2.89 3.34 -14.91
C GLN A 86 -1.99 4.13 -15.87
N ASP A 87 -2.30 4.13 -17.16
CA ASP A 87 -1.56 4.85 -18.20
C ASP A 87 -1.73 6.37 -18.07
N HIS A 88 -2.92 6.85 -17.69
CA HIS A 88 -3.15 8.26 -17.39
C HIS A 88 -2.20 8.75 -16.30
N PHE A 89 -2.08 8.00 -15.20
CA PHE A 89 -1.16 8.34 -14.11
C PHE A 89 0.30 8.24 -14.53
N ALA A 90 0.68 7.20 -15.29
CA ALA A 90 2.03 7.06 -15.82
C ALA A 90 2.44 8.24 -16.72
N ALA A 91 1.47 8.90 -17.37
CA ALA A 91 1.67 10.11 -18.17
C ALA A 91 1.69 11.41 -17.34
N GLY A 92 1.70 11.34 -16.01
CA GLY A 92 1.68 12.51 -15.12
C GLY A 92 0.28 13.01 -14.77
N GLY A 93 -0.75 12.20 -15.02
CA GLY A 93 -2.12 12.46 -14.60
C GLY A 93 -2.23 12.78 -13.10
N ARG A 94 -3.17 13.66 -12.76
CA ARG A 94 -3.45 14.09 -11.39
C ARG A 94 -4.89 13.77 -11.04
N VAL A 95 -5.16 13.65 -9.74
CA VAL A 95 -6.51 13.39 -9.24
C VAL A 95 -6.85 14.36 -8.12
N SER A 96 -8.10 14.81 -8.14
CA SER A 96 -8.67 15.67 -7.12
C SER A 96 -8.90 14.93 -5.81
N VAL A 97 -8.37 15.48 -4.73
CA VAL A 97 -8.45 14.86 -3.39
C VAL A 97 -8.66 15.87 -2.28
N ILE A 98 -9.26 15.40 -1.19
CA ILE A 98 -9.45 16.18 0.04
C ILE A 98 -8.47 15.64 1.08
N PRO A 99 -7.37 16.36 1.38
CA PRO A 99 -6.28 15.81 2.18
C PRO A 99 -6.64 15.68 3.67
N ALA A 100 -7.56 16.52 4.17
CA ALA A 100 -7.98 16.53 5.56
C ALA A 100 -9.41 17.03 5.74
N VAL A 101 -10.00 16.77 6.90
CA VAL A 101 -11.33 17.25 7.27
C VAL A 101 -11.35 18.78 7.21
N GLY A 102 -12.26 19.34 6.39
CA GLY A 102 -12.39 20.79 6.24
C GLY A 102 -11.41 21.43 5.24
N ALA A 103 -10.51 20.66 4.63
CA ALA A 103 -9.64 21.14 3.57
C ALA A 103 -10.39 21.31 2.24
N ALA A 104 -9.93 22.25 1.42
CA ALA A 104 -10.37 22.36 0.03
C ALA A 104 -9.84 21.19 -0.81
N PRO A 105 -10.55 20.78 -1.89
CA PRO A 105 -10.01 19.85 -2.86
C PRO A 105 -8.71 20.38 -3.49
N THR A 106 -7.73 19.50 -3.67
CA THR A 106 -6.45 19.78 -4.29
C THR A 106 -6.10 18.70 -5.29
N GLU A 107 -5.51 19.07 -6.43
CA GLU A 107 -5.00 18.11 -7.40
C GLU A 107 -3.67 17.52 -6.92
N MET A 108 -3.58 16.20 -6.83
CA MET A 108 -2.36 15.50 -6.41
C MET A 108 -1.93 14.45 -7.45
N GLY A 109 -0.62 14.35 -7.65
CA GLY A 109 -0.02 13.25 -8.40
C GLY A 109 -0.01 11.96 -7.57
N LEU A 110 0.11 10.81 -8.23
CA LEU A 110 0.01 9.52 -7.54
C LEU A 110 1.13 9.27 -6.51
N CYS A 111 2.35 9.73 -6.77
CA CYS A 111 3.46 9.68 -5.81
C CYS A 111 3.14 10.55 -4.59
N GLU A 112 2.67 11.78 -4.80
CA GLU A 112 2.31 12.71 -3.71
C GLU A 112 1.20 12.11 -2.83
N LEU A 113 0.21 11.44 -3.43
CA LEU A 113 -0.83 10.72 -2.71
C LEU A 113 -0.30 9.57 -1.88
N TYR A 114 0.66 8.83 -2.43
CA TYR A 114 1.26 7.70 -1.76
C TYR A 114 2.09 8.16 -0.56
N ASP A 115 2.92 9.17 -0.74
CA ASP A 115 3.77 9.75 0.30
C ASP A 115 2.94 10.40 1.42
N ALA A 116 1.81 11.03 1.07
CA ALA A 116 0.85 11.55 2.03
C ALA A 116 0.02 10.47 2.75
N GLY A 117 0.20 9.18 2.41
CA GLY A 117 -0.61 8.08 2.97
C GLY A 117 -2.08 8.09 2.52
N LEU A 118 -2.43 8.92 1.53
CA LEU A 118 -3.79 9.11 1.03
C LEU A 118 -4.18 8.08 -0.03
N ALA A 119 -3.20 7.42 -0.68
CA ALA A 119 -3.45 6.44 -1.74
C ALA A 119 -4.44 5.34 -1.34
N ALA A 120 -4.52 4.95 -0.07
CA ALA A 120 -5.50 3.97 0.40
C ALA A 120 -6.93 4.50 0.50
N THR A 121 -7.08 5.79 0.76
CA THR A 121 -8.37 6.46 0.85
C THR A 121 -8.88 6.83 -0.55
N VAL A 122 -7.97 7.04 -1.49
CA VAL A 122 -8.26 7.49 -2.86
C VAL A 122 -8.40 6.33 -3.82
N ILE A 123 -7.62 5.26 -3.67
CA ILE A 123 -7.70 4.04 -4.49
C ILE A 123 -8.31 2.93 -3.65
N ASN A 124 -9.58 2.63 -3.91
CA ASN A 124 -10.32 1.60 -3.19
C ASN A 124 -10.97 0.61 -4.15
N GLY A 125 -10.64 -0.68 -3.99
CA GLY A 125 -11.27 -1.77 -4.77
C GLY A 125 -11.18 -1.59 -6.28
N GLY A 126 -10.07 -1.03 -6.79
CA GLY A 126 -9.91 -0.77 -8.21
C GLY A 126 -10.66 0.43 -8.76
N ARG A 127 -11.09 1.34 -7.90
CA ARG A 127 -11.72 2.61 -8.28
C ARG A 127 -11.05 3.79 -7.59
N LEU A 128 -11.07 4.92 -8.27
CA LEU A 128 -10.80 6.21 -7.64
C LEU A 128 -12.04 6.65 -6.87
N VAL A 129 -11.86 7.03 -5.61
CA VAL A 129 -12.95 7.51 -4.75
C VAL A 129 -13.25 8.95 -5.12
N ASP A 130 -14.52 9.24 -5.44
CA ASP A 130 -14.96 10.60 -5.75
C ASP A 130 -14.90 11.55 -4.53
N LEU A 131 -15.00 12.86 -4.78
CA LEU A 131 -14.87 13.87 -3.73
C LEU A 131 -15.97 13.78 -2.66
N ASP A 132 -17.18 13.37 -3.01
CA ASP A 132 -18.29 13.28 -2.06
C ASP A 132 -18.15 12.07 -1.14
N ALA A 133 -17.69 10.94 -1.68
CA ALA A 133 -17.29 9.76 -0.91
C ALA A 133 -16.06 10.04 -0.04
N GLN A 134 -15.10 10.84 -0.51
CA GLN A 134 -13.98 11.32 0.31
C GLN A 134 -14.48 12.19 1.48
N ARG A 135 -15.40 13.13 1.24
CA ARG A 135 -16.03 13.94 2.30
C ARG A 135 -16.75 13.07 3.33
N ALA A 136 -17.53 12.09 2.86
CA ALA A 136 -18.26 11.16 3.74
C ALA A 136 -17.29 10.33 4.60
N SER A 137 -16.22 9.81 4.00
CA SER A 137 -15.16 9.06 4.71
C SER A 137 -14.46 9.92 5.77
N LEU A 138 -14.11 11.16 5.43
CA LEU A 138 -13.50 12.11 6.35
C LEU A 138 -14.46 12.51 7.49
N ALA A 139 -15.74 12.74 7.19
CA ALA A 139 -16.76 13.03 8.19
C ALA A 139 -16.97 11.85 9.16
N ALA A 140 -16.96 10.62 8.65
CA ALA A 140 -17.01 9.42 9.47
C ALA A 140 -15.79 9.33 10.40
N LYS A 141 -14.56 9.52 9.87
CA LYS A 141 -13.32 9.55 10.67
C LYS A 141 -13.37 10.63 11.77
N ALA A 142 -13.87 11.83 11.46
CA ALA A 142 -14.03 12.91 12.43
C ALA A 142 -15.07 12.58 13.53
N LYS A 143 -16.14 11.84 13.19
CA LYS A 143 -17.13 11.37 14.17
C LYS A 143 -16.53 10.34 15.11
N TYR A 144 -15.76 9.37 14.60
CA TYR A 144 -15.07 8.38 15.42
C TYR A 144 -14.01 9.02 16.33
N ALA A 145 -13.22 9.96 15.82
CA ALA A 145 -12.22 10.68 16.63
C ALA A 145 -12.87 11.46 17.78
N ARG A 146 -14.01 12.13 17.53
CA ARG A 146 -14.78 12.82 18.59
C ARG A 146 -15.39 11.85 19.60
N GLY A 147 -15.93 10.72 19.15
CA GLY A 147 -16.46 9.67 20.03
C GLY A 147 -15.39 9.03 20.91
N ALA A 148 -14.19 8.79 20.36
CA ALA A 148 -13.04 8.30 21.10
C ALA A 148 -12.57 9.32 22.14
N ALA A 149 -12.54 10.62 21.80
CA ALA A 149 -12.21 11.68 22.74
C ALA A 149 -13.28 11.82 23.86
N SER A 150 -14.57 11.70 23.53
CA SER A 150 -15.64 11.74 24.53
C SER A 150 -15.60 10.52 25.47
N HIS A 151 -15.25 9.34 24.96
CA HIS A 151 -15.03 8.16 25.81
C HIS A 151 -13.75 8.26 26.66
N ALA A 152 -12.73 9.00 26.22
CA ALA A 152 -11.57 9.32 27.04
C ALA A 152 -11.91 10.31 28.18
N THR A 153 -12.89 11.20 28.00
CA THR A 153 -13.32 12.18 29.01
C THR A 153 -14.36 11.64 30.00
N THR A 154 -15.13 10.60 29.65
CA THR A 154 -16.06 9.91 30.58
C THR A 154 -15.47 8.63 31.18
N ALA A 155 -14.17 8.42 31.06
CA ALA A 155 -13.45 7.50 31.92
C ALA A 155 -12.99 8.27 33.16
N ALA A 156 -13.90 8.43 34.14
CA ALA A 156 -13.44 8.45 35.53
C ALA A 156 -12.52 7.23 35.71
N PRO A 157 -11.41 7.32 36.45
CA PRO A 157 -10.47 6.21 36.58
C PRO A 157 -11.18 5.03 37.23
N VAL A 158 -11.75 4.15 36.42
CA VAL A 158 -11.84 2.76 36.79
C VAL A 158 -10.37 2.40 36.96
N ALA A 159 -9.97 2.12 38.18
CA ALA A 159 -8.69 1.51 38.49
C ALA A 159 -8.62 0.23 37.65
N ALA A 160 -8.12 0.36 36.42
CA ALA A 160 -7.81 -0.75 35.55
C ALA A 160 -6.60 -1.39 36.21
N GLY A 161 -6.88 -2.37 37.08
CA GLY A 161 -5.88 -3.27 37.59
C GLY A 161 -5.04 -3.74 36.42
N LEU A 162 -3.73 -3.67 36.59
CA LEU A 162 -2.78 -4.27 35.65
C LEU A 162 -3.26 -5.70 35.36
N PRO A 163 -3.20 -6.16 34.10
CA PRO A 163 -3.56 -7.53 33.77
C PRO A 163 -2.78 -8.46 34.70
N THR A 164 -3.49 -9.35 35.37
CA THR A 164 -2.87 -10.28 36.30
C THR A 164 -2.05 -11.30 35.51
N ASP A 165 -1.08 -11.96 36.15
CA ASP A 165 -0.28 -12.99 35.49
C ASP A 165 -1.17 -14.13 34.91
N ALA A 166 -2.38 -14.33 35.46
CA ALA A 166 -3.38 -15.26 34.95
C ALA A 166 -3.99 -14.83 33.60
N ASP A 167 -4.20 -13.52 33.41
CA ASP A 167 -4.74 -12.95 32.16
C ASP A 167 -3.69 -13.04 31.04
N ILE A 168 -2.42 -12.84 31.38
CA ILE A 168 -1.28 -12.94 30.44
C ILE A 168 -0.98 -14.40 30.10
N GLY A 169 -1.06 -15.31 31.09
CA GLY A 169 -0.92 -16.74 30.88
C GLY A 169 -1.98 -17.30 29.92
N SER A 170 -3.22 -16.85 30.04
CA SER A 170 -4.31 -17.22 29.14
C SER A 170 -4.09 -16.72 27.71
N LEU A 171 -3.54 -15.51 27.53
CA LEU A 171 -3.24 -14.95 26.23
C LEU A 171 -2.03 -15.64 25.55
N ALA A 172 -0.99 -15.97 26.32
CA ALA A 172 0.17 -16.71 25.82
C ALA A 172 -0.19 -18.15 25.41
N ALA A 173 -1.06 -18.81 26.18
CA ALA A 173 -1.59 -20.12 25.83
C ALA A 173 -2.43 -20.07 24.54
N PHE A 174 -3.29 -19.06 24.40
CA PHE A 174 -4.10 -18.83 23.21
C PHE A 174 -3.24 -18.60 21.95
N LEU A 175 -2.22 -17.73 22.03
CA LEU A 175 -1.30 -17.47 20.91
C LEU A 175 -0.44 -18.70 20.58
N GLY A 176 0.00 -19.45 21.60
CA GLY A 176 0.78 -20.67 21.44
C GLY A 176 -0.01 -21.82 20.80
N ASP A 177 -1.33 -21.84 20.95
CA ASP A 177 -2.22 -22.82 20.34
C ASP A 177 -2.63 -22.41 18.90
N ALA A 178 -2.89 -21.12 18.68
CA ALA A 178 -3.17 -20.56 17.36
C ALA A 178 -1.99 -20.71 16.38
N MET A 179 -0.74 -20.53 16.86
CA MET A 179 0.46 -20.75 16.05
C MET A 179 0.73 -22.23 15.76
N ARG A 180 0.30 -23.15 16.64
CA ARG A 180 0.50 -24.59 16.46
C ARG A 180 -0.50 -25.23 15.51
N THR A 181 -1.72 -24.70 15.49
CA THR A 181 -2.84 -25.25 14.69
C THR A 181 -2.96 -24.61 13.31
N GLY A 182 -2.15 -23.58 13.00
CA GLY A 182 -2.13 -22.89 11.71
C GLY A 182 -3.40 -22.08 11.41
N ASN A 183 -4.27 -21.89 12.40
CA ASN A 183 -5.57 -21.24 12.24
C ASN A 183 -5.49 -19.78 12.69
N ILE A 184 -5.09 -18.89 11.78
CA ILE A 184 -5.00 -17.42 12.01
C ILE A 184 -6.13 -16.69 11.25
N ASP A 185 -7.33 -17.28 11.19
CA ASP A 185 -8.47 -16.70 10.47
C ASP A 185 -9.29 -15.68 11.28
N ARG A 186 -8.81 -15.26 12.47
CA ARG A 186 -9.39 -14.12 13.18
C ARG A 186 -8.38 -12.98 13.28
N PRO A 187 -8.73 -11.76 12.82
CA PRO A 187 -7.86 -10.61 12.97
C PRO A 187 -7.72 -10.29 14.46
N THR A 188 -6.53 -10.54 15.02
CA THR A 188 -6.16 -10.01 16.32
C THR A 188 -6.26 -8.48 16.25
N PRO A 189 -7.07 -7.83 17.10
CA PRO A 189 -7.18 -6.37 17.07
C PRO A 189 -5.81 -5.74 17.27
N LEU A 190 -5.38 -4.88 16.34
CA LEU A 190 -4.05 -4.25 16.33
C LEU A 190 -3.68 -3.56 17.66
N TRP A 191 -4.68 -3.07 18.41
CA TRP A 191 -4.48 -2.42 19.70
C TRP A 191 -3.97 -3.38 20.81
N ILE A 192 -4.16 -4.69 20.67
CA ILE A 192 -3.63 -5.70 21.60
C ILE A 192 -2.16 -6.02 21.26
N ALA A 193 -1.83 -6.11 19.97
CA ALA A 193 -0.46 -6.37 19.51
C ALA A 193 0.50 -5.22 19.91
N GLU A 194 0.05 -3.97 19.82
CA GLU A 194 0.86 -2.81 20.26
C GLU A 194 1.14 -2.82 21.77
N ARG A 195 0.18 -3.23 22.61
CA ARG A 195 0.38 -3.27 24.07
C ARG A 195 1.27 -4.42 24.54
N VAL A 196 1.22 -5.56 23.86
CA VAL A 196 2.12 -6.70 24.13
C VAL A 196 3.57 -6.35 23.76
N VAL A 197 3.79 -5.66 22.64
CA VAL A 197 5.13 -5.19 22.22
C VAL A 197 5.69 -4.15 23.20
N VAL A 198 4.85 -3.24 23.70
CA VAL A 198 5.25 -2.26 24.72
C VAL A 198 5.60 -2.94 26.05
N TRP A 199 4.84 -3.95 26.47
CA TRP A 199 5.14 -4.72 27.68
C TRP A 199 6.43 -5.55 27.56
N MET A 200 6.66 -6.23 26.44
CA MET A 200 7.90 -7.00 26.20
C MET A 200 9.14 -6.10 26.18
N ARG A 201 9.04 -4.89 25.61
CA ARG A 201 10.13 -3.90 25.61
C ARG A 201 10.42 -3.33 27.00
N GLY A 202 9.43 -3.25 27.88
CA GLY A 202 9.59 -2.80 29.26
C GLY A 202 10.37 -3.76 30.15
N ARG A 203 10.42 -5.06 29.81
CA ARG A 203 11.09 -6.10 30.63
C ARG A 203 12.51 -6.44 30.17
N ALA A 204 12.88 -6.09 28.94
CA ALA A 204 14.24 -6.26 28.42
C ALA A 204 15.21 -5.13 28.84
N GLY A 205 14.71 -4.14 29.60
CA GLY A 205 15.48 -2.98 30.07
C GLY A 205 15.55 -2.83 31.58
N GLY A 206 15.34 -3.91 32.34
CA GLY A 206 15.47 -3.96 33.81
C GLY A 206 16.30 -5.15 34.24
#